data_AF-A0AAN0YS50-F1
#
_entry.id   AF-A0AAN0YS50-F1
#
_cell.length_a   1.000
_cell.length_b   1.000
_cell.length_c   1.000
_cell.angle_alpha   90.00
_cell.angle_beta   90.00
_cell.angle_gamma   90.00
#
_symmetry.space_group_name_H-M   'P 1'
#
loop_
_entity.id
_entity.type
_entity.pdbx_description
1 polymer ?
#
loop_
_entity_poly.entity_id
_entity_poly.type
_entity_poly.pdbx_seq_one_letter_code
_entity_poly.pdbx_strand_id
1 'polypeptide(L)'
;MAPCGRHIGSHVAVLPSQTGAGSDGGHRSSPRYRGTIMHDAWAPYFLFTEAEHALCNAHLLRELRALHKVHHQGWARRLSDLLLEMNRLVNEAGGALTDAQARVLEAEWDRLVQQAALWAHLRLHNGSETAAKETRRLLRRLRERKTEILRFLREPHVPFNNNLAERDLRMAKTKEKISGTFRSEAGVEAFCLMRSVLSTIQKQKKPVAETMVELLQGNTEALFA
;
A
#
# COMPACT_ATOMS: atom_id res chain seq x y z
N MET A 1 9.33 16.41 -14.66
CA MET A 1 8.59 15.36 -13.93
C MET A 1 7.13 15.78 -13.87
N ALA A 2 6.32 15.35 -14.85
CA ALA A 2 4.93 15.77 -14.95
C ALA A 2 4.10 15.19 -13.80
N PRO A 3 3.28 15.99 -13.10
CA PRO A 3 2.45 15.53 -12.01
C PRO A 3 1.24 14.78 -12.58
N CYS A 4 1.39 13.48 -12.81
CA CYS A 4 0.24 12.62 -13.10
C CYS A 4 -0.53 12.36 -11.79
N GLY A 5 -1.28 13.36 -11.35
CA GLY A 5 -2.10 13.32 -10.16
C GLY A 5 -3.18 14.39 -10.24
N ARG A 6 -4.00 14.37 -11.29
CA ARG A 6 -5.22 15.18 -11.30
C ARG A 6 -6.19 14.61 -10.28
N HIS A 7 -6.60 15.48 -9.37
CA HIS A 7 -7.57 15.27 -8.32
C HIS A 7 -8.85 14.61 -8.84
N ILE A 8 -9.09 13.39 -8.37
CA ILE A 8 -10.43 12.80 -8.31
C ILE A 8 -10.58 12.33 -6.87
N GLY A 9 -11.62 12.80 -6.19
CA GLY A 9 -11.85 12.72 -4.75
C GLY A 9 -11.85 11.31 -4.15
N SER A 10 -10.66 10.79 -3.88
CA SER A 10 -10.41 9.79 -2.85
C SER A 10 -9.30 10.31 -1.96
N HIS A 11 -9.59 10.50 -0.67
CA HIS A 11 -8.67 11.01 0.36
C HIS A 11 -7.40 10.14 0.57
N VAL A 12 -7.21 9.09 -0.24
CA VAL A 12 -6.03 8.24 -0.26
C VAL A 12 -5.38 8.24 -1.64
N ALA A 13 -4.11 8.65 -1.72
CA ALA A 13 -3.24 8.34 -2.85
C ALA A 13 -2.56 7.00 -2.56
N VAL A 14 -2.50 6.14 -3.55
CA VAL A 14 -1.92 4.82 -3.34
C VAL A 14 -0.74 4.66 -4.29
N LEU A 15 0.46 4.45 -3.75
CA LEU A 15 1.72 4.47 -4.50
C LEU A 15 2.29 3.05 -4.64
N PRO A 16 2.83 2.67 -5.82
CA PRO A 16 3.24 1.28 -6.12
C PRO A 16 4.39 0.78 -5.24
N SER A 17 4.54 -0.54 -5.13
CA SER A 17 5.77 -1.13 -4.61
C SER A 17 6.93 -1.00 -5.60
N GLN A 18 8.07 -0.47 -5.17
CA GLN A 18 9.28 -0.41 -5.99
C GLN A 18 10.13 -1.67 -5.79
N THR A 19 9.94 -2.69 -6.62
CA THR A 19 10.97 -3.71 -6.82
C THR A 19 11.86 -3.29 -7.99
N GLY A 20 12.93 -2.54 -7.68
CA GLY A 20 14.05 -2.25 -8.57
C GLY A 20 13.86 -1.06 -9.52
N ALA A 21 14.41 0.09 -9.16
CA ALA A 21 14.81 1.14 -10.10
C ALA A 21 15.90 2.02 -9.44
N GLY A 22 16.95 2.31 -10.20
CA GLY A 22 18.22 2.88 -9.76
C GLY A 22 18.16 4.32 -9.21
N SER A 23 19.20 4.63 -8.47
CA SER A 23 19.52 5.93 -7.89
C SER A 23 19.82 6.97 -8.96
N ASP A 24 19.14 8.11 -8.92
CA ASP A 24 19.69 9.33 -9.51
C ASP A 24 19.50 10.51 -8.54
N GLY A 25 20.65 11.07 -8.16
CA GLY A 25 20.80 12.14 -7.20
C GLY A 25 20.25 13.45 -7.74
N GLY A 26 19.34 14.05 -6.98
CA GLY A 26 18.86 15.39 -7.23
C GLY A 26 18.13 15.88 -6.00
N HIS A 27 18.55 17.02 -5.46
CA HIS A 27 17.93 17.73 -4.36
C HIS A 27 16.47 18.07 -4.77
N ARG A 28 15.51 17.24 -4.38
CA ARG A 28 14.09 17.41 -4.73
C ARG A 28 13.39 18.11 -3.59
N SER A 29 12.76 19.25 -3.89
CA SER A 29 11.70 19.82 -3.07
C SER A 29 10.71 18.71 -2.69
N SER A 30 10.36 18.61 -1.41
CA SER A 30 9.41 17.60 -0.93
C SER A 30 8.11 17.71 -1.77
N PRO A 31 7.62 16.61 -2.36
CA PRO A 31 6.41 16.67 -3.16
C PRO A 31 5.21 17.00 -2.26
N ARG A 32 4.46 18.05 -2.62
CA ARG A 32 3.29 18.52 -1.86
C ARG A 32 2.08 17.64 -2.14
N TYR A 33 1.78 16.70 -1.24
CA TYR A 33 0.52 15.95 -1.21
C TYR A 33 -0.03 15.98 0.21
N ARG A 34 -1.34 16.26 0.37
CA ARG A 34 -2.03 16.48 1.67
C ARG A 34 -3.21 15.51 1.88
N GLY A 35 -2.98 14.24 1.66
CA GLY A 35 -3.93 13.17 1.96
C GLY A 35 -3.20 11.96 2.53
N THR A 36 -3.88 10.82 2.61
CA THR A 36 -3.26 9.58 3.10
C THR A 36 -2.57 8.84 1.96
N ILE A 37 -1.30 8.50 2.11
CA ILE A 37 -0.55 7.69 1.14
C ILE A 37 -0.50 6.25 1.64
N MET A 38 -1.11 5.32 0.89
CA MET A 38 -0.88 3.88 1.12
C MET A 38 0.28 3.35 0.28
N HIS A 39 1.25 2.69 0.91
CA HIS A 39 2.44 2.16 0.24
C HIS A 39 3.08 0.96 0.96
N ASP A 40 4.13 0.37 0.38
CA ASP A 40 4.83 -0.85 0.83
C ASP A 40 5.94 -0.63 1.89
N ALA A 41 5.93 0.52 2.56
CA ALA A 41 6.99 0.98 3.47
C ALA A 41 8.36 1.22 2.82
N TRP A 42 8.44 1.46 1.51
CA TRP A 42 9.67 1.98 0.90
C TRP A 42 10.03 3.37 1.46
N ALA A 43 11.27 3.54 1.91
CA ALA A 43 11.70 4.69 2.71
C ALA A 43 11.47 6.07 2.05
N PRO A 44 11.68 6.24 0.73
CA PRO A 44 11.43 7.51 0.05
C PRO A 44 9.98 8.01 0.11
N TYR A 45 9.00 7.14 0.33
CA TYR A 45 7.62 7.60 0.52
C TYR A 45 7.46 8.45 1.78
N PHE A 46 8.29 8.26 2.80
CA PHE A 46 8.25 9.09 4.01
C PHE A 46 8.85 10.49 3.82
N LEU A 47 9.32 10.84 2.60
CA LEU A 47 9.71 12.20 2.24
C LEU A 47 8.50 13.10 1.95
N PHE A 48 7.30 12.52 1.81
CA PHE A 48 6.03 13.27 1.66
C PHE A 48 5.52 13.71 3.04
N THR A 49 6.22 14.65 3.66
CA THR A 49 5.98 15.05 5.07
C THR A 49 4.65 15.76 5.30
N GLU A 50 4.01 16.27 4.25
CA GLU A 50 2.66 16.87 4.33
C GLU A 50 1.53 15.83 4.20
N ALA A 51 1.88 14.57 3.93
CA ALA A 51 0.94 13.48 3.77
C ALA A 51 0.83 12.66 5.05
N GLU A 52 -0.35 12.07 5.26
CA GLU A 52 -0.49 10.96 6.20
C GLU A 52 -0.05 9.67 5.51
N HIS A 53 0.31 8.66 6.29
CA HIS A 53 0.80 7.39 5.77
C HIS A 53 -0.02 6.21 6.26
N ALA A 54 -0.28 5.27 5.35
CA ALA A 54 -0.82 3.95 5.63
C ALA A 54 0.10 2.89 5.00
N LEU A 55 0.30 1.77 5.67
CA LEU A 55 1.15 0.69 5.17
C LEU A 55 0.32 -0.46 4.63
N CYS A 56 0.75 -1.00 3.48
CA CYS A 56 0.09 -2.10 2.80
C CYS A 56 0.27 -3.40 3.58
N ASN A 57 -0.82 -3.89 4.18
CA ASN A 57 -0.77 -5.10 5.00
C ASN A 57 -0.54 -6.37 4.18
N ALA A 58 -0.80 -6.37 2.87
CA ALA A 58 -0.45 -7.51 2.00
C ALA A 58 1.08 -7.71 1.86
N HIS A 59 1.87 -6.64 1.93
CA HIS A 59 3.34 -6.76 1.98
C HIS A 59 3.80 -7.25 3.34
N LEU A 60 3.21 -6.69 4.42
CA LEU A 60 3.51 -7.12 5.77
C LEU A 60 3.21 -8.61 5.99
N LEU A 61 2.06 -9.10 5.52
CA LEU A 61 1.70 -10.52 5.60
C LEU A 61 2.67 -11.42 4.83
N ARG A 62 3.25 -10.95 3.70
CA ARG A 62 4.29 -11.70 2.97
C ARG A 62 5.58 -11.82 3.78
N GLU A 63 6.02 -10.73 4.41
CA GLU A 63 7.20 -10.74 5.27
C GLU A 63 6.99 -11.63 6.52
N LEU A 64 5.83 -11.53 7.18
CA LEU A 64 5.48 -12.40 8.30
C LEU A 64 5.42 -13.88 7.90
N ARG A 65 4.85 -14.18 6.72
CA ARG A 65 4.83 -15.54 6.18
C ARG A 65 6.23 -16.07 5.87
N ALA A 66 7.15 -15.24 5.40
CA ALA A 66 8.54 -15.63 5.21
C ALA A 66 9.21 -16.01 6.55
N LEU A 67 9.04 -15.17 7.60
CA LEU A 67 9.56 -15.49 8.93
C LEU A 67 8.94 -16.77 9.53
N HIS A 68 7.66 -17.03 9.26
CA HIS A 68 7.02 -18.25 9.74
C HIS A 68 7.45 -19.50 8.96
N LYS A 69 7.43 -19.45 7.62
CA LYS A 69 7.66 -20.63 6.78
C LYS A 69 9.12 -20.99 6.62
N VAL A 70 9.99 -19.99 6.52
CA VAL A 70 11.43 -20.18 6.29
C VAL A 70 12.17 -20.27 7.62
N HIS A 71 11.85 -19.38 8.56
CA HIS A 71 12.60 -19.24 9.81
C HIS A 71 11.86 -19.83 11.03
N HIS A 72 10.72 -20.50 10.81
CA HIS A 72 9.93 -21.20 11.84
C HIS A 72 9.53 -20.34 13.05
N GLN A 73 9.38 -19.03 12.85
CA GLN A 73 9.06 -18.09 13.91
C GLN A 73 7.55 -18.06 14.19
N GLY A 74 7.10 -18.80 15.20
CA GLY A 74 5.66 -18.98 15.51
C GLY A 74 4.92 -17.68 15.88
N TRP A 75 5.62 -16.66 16.40
CA TRP A 75 5.03 -15.36 16.67
C TRP A 75 4.55 -14.65 15.39
N ALA A 76 5.21 -14.87 14.25
CA ALA A 76 4.87 -14.23 12.99
C ALA A 76 3.52 -14.74 12.45
N ARG A 77 3.20 -16.01 12.68
CA ARG A 77 1.87 -16.57 12.39
C ARG A 77 0.80 -15.91 13.25
N ARG A 78 1.00 -15.84 14.57
CA ARG A 78 0.02 -15.20 15.48
C ARG A 78 -0.27 -13.75 15.10
N LEU A 79 0.77 -12.99 14.73
CA LEU A 79 0.58 -11.61 14.28
C LEU A 79 -0.15 -11.53 12.93
N SER A 80 0.11 -12.47 12.02
CA SER A 80 -0.62 -12.55 10.74
C SER A 80 -2.10 -12.84 10.96
N ASP A 81 -2.41 -13.79 11.85
CA ASP A 81 -3.77 -14.19 12.18
C ASP A 81 -4.53 -13.01 12.83
N LEU A 82 -3.90 -12.29 13.77
CA LEU A 82 -4.47 -11.08 14.36
C LEU A 82 -4.76 -10.00 13.30
N LEU A 83 -3.82 -9.76 12.38
CA LEU A 83 -3.97 -8.73 11.36
C LEU A 83 -5.09 -9.05 10.36
N LEU A 84 -5.28 -10.34 10.02
CA LEU A 84 -6.40 -10.80 9.20
C LEU A 84 -7.74 -10.70 9.96
N GLU A 85 -7.74 -11.01 11.25
CA GLU A 85 -8.92 -10.89 12.10
C GLU A 85 -9.36 -9.42 12.25
N MET A 86 -8.41 -8.51 12.47
CA MET A 86 -8.66 -7.07 12.45
C MET A 86 -9.34 -6.62 11.15
N ASN A 87 -8.84 -7.08 10.00
CA ASN A 87 -9.44 -6.77 8.71
C ASN A 87 -10.85 -7.33 8.57
N ARG A 88 -11.10 -8.57 9.04
CA ARG A 88 -12.44 -9.16 9.05
C ARG A 88 -13.41 -8.29 9.85
N LEU A 89 -13.03 -7.91 11.07
CA LEU A 89 -13.86 -7.09 11.96
C LEU A 89 -14.16 -5.70 11.37
N VAL A 90 -13.18 -5.05 10.73
CA VAL A 90 -13.38 -3.76 10.04
C VAL A 90 -14.41 -3.90 8.92
N ASN A 91 -14.32 -4.96 8.11
CA ASN A 91 -15.28 -5.20 7.03
C ASN A 91 -16.69 -5.49 7.56
N GLU A 92 -16.81 -6.26 8.64
CA GLU A 92 -18.10 -6.54 9.29
C GLU A 92 -18.73 -5.30 9.92
N ALA A 93 -17.92 -4.36 10.40
CA ALA A 93 -18.37 -3.08 10.93
C ALA A 93 -18.70 -2.03 9.84
N GLY A 94 -18.58 -2.38 8.55
CA GLY A 94 -18.89 -1.47 7.44
C GLY A 94 -17.78 -0.48 7.08
N GLY A 95 -16.53 -0.77 7.47
CA GLY A 95 -15.34 -0.04 7.00
C GLY A 95 -14.50 0.60 8.10
N ALA A 96 -15.01 0.74 9.33
CA ALA A 96 -14.21 1.17 10.47
C ALA A 96 -14.78 0.63 11.79
N LEU A 97 -13.91 0.47 12.77
CA LEU A 97 -14.26 0.09 14.13
C LEU A 97 -14.50 1.31 15.00
N THR A 98 -15.25 1.13 16.09
CA THR A 98 -15.27 2.12 17.16
C THR A 98 -13.89 2.21 17.83
N ASP A 99 -13.62 3.36 18.45
CA ASP A 99 -12.38 3.58 19.19
C ASP A 99 -12.13 2.56 20.30
N ALA A 100 -13.19 2.10 20.97
CA ALA A 100 -13.10 1.09 22.01
C ALA A 100 -12.64 -0.26 21.43
N GLN A 101 -13.25 -0.70 20.32
CA GLN A 101 -12.88 -1.94 19.63
C GLN A 101 -11.44 -1.87 19.09
N ALA A 102 -11.09 -0.76 18.45
CA ALA A 102 -9.74 -0.56 17.91
C ALA A 102 -8.67 -0.60 19.01
N ARG A 103 -8.92 0.02 20.18
CA ARG A 103 -7.99 -0.02 21.33
C ARG A 103 -7.73 -1.43 21.85
N VAL A 104 -8.75 -2.29 21.89
CA VAL A 104 -8.59 -3.69 22.33
C VAL A 104 -7.66 -4.45 21.37
N LEU A 105 -7.87 -4.30 20.06
CA LEU A 105 -7.04 -4.95 19.05
C LEU A 105 -5.61 -4.40 19.03
N GLU A 106 -5.44 -3.10 19.24
CA GLU A 106 -4.14 -2.45 19.37
C GLU A 106 -3.35 -2.89 20.60
N ALA A 107 -4.03 -3.18 21.72
CA ALA A 107 -3.39 -3.73 22.90
C ALA A 107 -2.91 -5.16 22.66
N GLU A 108 -3.70 -5.98 21.96
CA GLU A 108 -3.30 -7.34 21.57
C GLU A 108 -2.13 -7.32 20.58
N TRP A 109 -2.13 -6.37 19.64
CA TRP A 109 -0.99 -6.11 18.76
C TRP A 109 0.28 -5.83 19.56
N ASP A 110 0.23 -4.88 20.50
CA ASP A 110 1.39 -4.52 21.32
C ASP A 110 1.91 -5.71 22.11
N ARG A 111 1.00 -6.50 22.69
CA ARG A 111 1.34 -7.72 23.43
C ARG A 111 2.11 -8.71 22.55
N LEU A 112 1.63 -8.98 21.33
CA LEU A 112 2.29 -9.89 20.40
C LEU A 112 3.64 -9.36 19.90
N VAL A 113 3.73 -8.06 19.60
CA VAL A 113 5.00 -7.42 19.18
C VAL A 113 6.02 -7.46 20.30
N GLN A 114 5.62 -7.23 21.56
CA GLN A 114 6.49 -7.35 22.72
C GLN A 114 6.98 -8.79 22.93
N GLN A 115 6.09 -9.79 22.83
CA GLN A 115 6.48 -11.20 22.90
C GLN A 115 7.47 -11.58 21.80
N ALA A 116 7.25 -11.07 20.59
CA ALA A 116 8.15 -11.30 19.46
C ALA A 116 9.52 -10.64 19.68
N ALA A 117 9.57 -9.44 20.27
CA ALA A 117 10.80 -8.76 20.63
C ALA A 117 11.57 -9.52 21.73
N LEU A 118 10.89 -10.02 22.75
CA LEU A 118 11.49 -10.86 23.79
C LEU A 118 12.03 -12.16 23.20
N TRP A 119 11.25 -12.84 22.36
CA TRP A 119 11.69 -14.03 21.65
C TRP A 119 12.95 -13.75 20.82
N ALA A 120 12.97 -12.62 20.10
CA ALA A 120 14.09 -12.23 19.26
C ALA A 120 15.35 -11.97 20.09
N HIS A 121 15.23 -11.27 21.22
CA HIS A 121 16.34 -11.05 22.15
C HIS A 121 16.94 -12.36 22.67
N LEU A 122 16.09 -13.34 23.00
CA LEU A 122 16.55 -14.60 23.58
C LEU A 122 17.09 -15.61 22.55
N ARG A 123 16.62 -15.56 21.29
CA ARG A 123 16.84 -16.65 20.33
C ARG A 123 17.56 -16.28 19.05
N LEU A 124 17.69 -15.00 18.70
CA LEU A 124 18.34 -14.61 17.44
C LEU A 124 19.86 -14.84 17.42
N HIS A 125 20.50 -15.05 18.57
CA HIS A 125 21.93 -15.31 18.66
C HIS A 125 22.35 -16.69 18.09
N ASN A 126 21.40 -17.63 17.97
CA ASN A 126 21.68 -19.01 17.58
C ASN A 126 21.22 -19.34 16.15
N GLY A 127 20.92 -18.33 15.33
CA GLY A 127 20.33 -18.48 14.01
C GLY A 127 21.14 -17.86 12.87
N SER A 128 20.61 -17.96 11.64
CA SER A 128 21.17 -17.29 10.47
C SER A 128 21.20 -15.77 10.67
N GLU A 129 22.35 -15.14 10.38
CA GLU A 129 22.51 -13.69 10.46
C GLU A 129 21.51 -12.94 9.57
N THR A 130 21.22 -13.49 8.39
CA THR A 130 20.19 -12.95 7.49
C THR A 130 18.81 -12.96 8.15
N ALA A 131 18.42 -14.11 8.73
CA ALA A 131 17.14 -14.24 9.42
C ALA A 131 17.04 -13.28 10.61
N ALA A 132 18.13 -13.11 11.36
CA ALA A 132 18.20 -12.19 12.48
C ALA A 132 18.04 -10.72 12.02
N LYS A 133 18.71 -10.32 10.95
CA LYS A 133 18.59 -8.99 10.36
C LYS A 133 17.18 -8.70 9.86
N GLU A 134 16.56 -9.63 9.13
CA GLU A 134 15.18 -9.53 8.66
C GLU A 134 14.20 -9.39 9.83
N THR A 135 14.37 -10.22 10.86
CA THR A 135 13.54 -10.21 12.08
C THR A 135 13.64 -8.87 12.82
N ARG A 136 14.86 -8.39 13.08
CA ARG A 136 15.08 -7.10 13.77
C ARG A 136 14.50 -5.94 12.97
N ARG A 137 14.69 -5.93 11.64
CA ARG A 137 14.12 -4.90 10.76
C ARG A 137 12.60 -4.90 10.81
N LEU A 138 11.97 -6.07 10.74
CA LEU A 138 10.52 -6.19 10.78
C LEU A 138 9.96 -5.75 12.14
N LEU A 139 10.51 -6.25 13.25
CA LEU A 139 10.07 -5.90 14.61
C LEU A 139 10.20 -4.41 14.89
N ARG A 140 11.29 -3.78 14.44
CA ARG A 140 11.46 -2.34 14.52
C ARG A 140 10.34 -1.61 13.80
N ARG A 141 10.01 -2.01 12.57
CA ARG A 141 8.91 -1.39 11.79
C ARG A 141 7.54 -1.64 12.41
N LEU A 142 7.27 -2.84 12.92
CA LEU A 142 6.01 -3.18 13.61
C LEU A 142 5.74 -2.27 14.82
N ARG A 143 6.80 -1.87 15.54
CA ARG A 143 6.73 -0.95 16.67
C ARG A 143 6.65 0.50 16.22
N GLU A 144 7.59 0.94 15.39
CA GLU A 144 7.74 2.34 15.01
C GLU A 144 6.59 2.84 14.14
N ARG A 145 6.00 1.95 13.32
CA ARG A 145 4.98 2.30 12.32
C ARG A 145 3.61 1.70 12.62
N LYS A 146 3.32 1.43 13.90
CA LYS A 146 2.06 0.84 14.34
C LYS A 146 0.85 1.64 13.82
N THR A 147 0.90 2.97 13.97
CA THR A 147 -0.17 3.87 13.55
C THR A 147 -0.48 3.73 12.06
N GLU A 148 0.54 3.69 11.20
CA GLU A 148 0.37 3.57 9.76
C GLU A 148 -0.06 2.16 9.33
N ILE A 149 0.36 1.12 10.05
CA ILE A 149 -0.05 -0.27 9.79
C ILE A 149 -1.53 -0.47 10.14
N LEU A 150 -1.98 0.09 11.25
CA LEU A 150 -3.31 -0.12 11.83
C LEU A 150 -4.30 1.02 11.52
N ARG A 151 -3.93 2.00 10.70
CA ARG A 151 -4.77 3.15 10.34
C ARG A 151 -6.17 2.75 9.83
N PHE A 152 -6.22 1.66 9.05
CA PHE A 152 -7.47 1.09 8.50
C PHE A 152 -8.49 0.68 9.58
N LEU A 153 -8.10 0.55 10.85
CA LEU A 153 -9.03 0.23 11.94
C LEU A 153 -10.06 1.35 12.17
N ARG A 154 -9.68 2.61 11.93
CA ARG A 154 -10.51 3.79 12.28
C ARG A 154 -10.90 4.64 11.09
N GLU A 155 -10.21 4.52 9.97
CA GLU A 155 -10.41 5.39 8.81
C GLU A 155 -11.05 4.59 7.65
N PRO A 156 -12.36 4.76 7.39
CA PRO A 156 -13.08 3.97 6.38
C PRO A 156 -12.52 4.07 4.95
N HIS A 157 -11.83 5.17 4.66
CA HIS A 157 -11.25 5.44 3.35
C HIS A 157 -9.87 4.79 3.17
N VAL A 158 -9.23 4.32 4.25
CA VAL A 158 -7.92 3.67 4.23
C VAL A 158 -8.11 2.17 4.03
N PRO A 159 -7.75 1.60 2.87
CA PRO A 159 -7.94 0.17 2.63
C PRO A 159 -6.92 -0.66 3.42
N PHE A 160 -7.14 -1.97 3.53
CA PHE A 160 -6.18 -2.88 4.15
C PHE A 160 -4.92 -3.10 3.28
N ASN A 161 -5.05 -2.99 1.96
CA ASN A 161 -3.96 -3.25 1.01
C ASN A 161 -4.01 -2.32 -0.21
N ASN A 162 -2.90 -2.32 -0.95
CA ASN A 162 -2.64 -1.51 -2.14
C ASN A 162 -3.05 -2.26 -3.44
N ASN A 163 -3.88 -3.30 -3.38
CA ASN A 163 -4.09 -4.14 -4.57
C ASN A 163 -4.67 -3.36 -5.76
N LEU A 164 -5.48 -2.33 -5.51
CA LEU A 164 -6.07 -1.48 -6.55
C LEU A 164 -5.01 -0.65 -7.28
N ALA A 165 -4.08 -0.01 -6.57
CA ALA A 165 -3.06 0.81 -7.22
C ALA A 165 -1.96 -0.05 -7.87
N GLU A 166 -1.57 -1.15 -7.23
CA GLU A 166 -0.71 -2.16 -7.88
C GLU A 166 -1.33 -2.65 -9.19
N ARG A 167 -2.63 -2.94 -9.21
CA ARG A 167 -3.36 -3.33 -10.43
C ARG A 167 -3.36 -2.23 -11.49
N ASP A 168 -3.61 -0.98 -11.10
CA ASP A 168 -3.65 0.15 -12.03
C ASP A 168 -2.28 0.42 -12.67
N LEU A 169 -1.20 0.25 -11.89
CA LEU A 169 0.18 0.48 -12.32
C LEU A 169 0.80 -0.74 -13.03
N ARG A 170 0.25 -1.94 -12.80
CA ARG A 170 0.68 -3.17 -13.49
C ARG A 170 0.66 -3.02 -15.00
N MET A 171 -0.27 -2.25 -15.56
CA MET A 171 -0.32 -2.06 -17.02
C MET A 171 0.86 -1.26 -17.56
N ALA A 172 1.41 -0.30 -16.79
CA ALA A 172 2.63 0.40 -17.17
C ALA A 172 3.82 -0.56 -17.19
N LYS A 173 3.96 -1.40 -16.15
CA LYS A 173 5.00 -2.42 -16.09
C LYS A 173 4.85 -3.52 -17.16
N THR A 174 3.63 -3.92 -17.47
CA THR A 174 3.33 -4.85 -18.58
C THR A 174 3.72 -4.22 -19.91
N LYS A 175 3.45 -2.92 -20.12
CA LYS A 175 3.86 -2.21 -21.33
C LYS A 175 5.38 -2.17 -21.46
N GLU A 176 6.10 -1.83 -20.39
CA GLU A 176 7.57 -1.90 -20.34
C GLU A 176 8.10 -3.29 -20.69
N LYS A 177 7.49 -4.34 -20.12
CA LYS A 177 7.92 -5.73 -20.32
C LYS A 177 7.67 -6.24 -21.74
N ILE A 178 6.51 -5.92 -22.34
CA ILE A 178 6.08 -6.47 -23.63
C ILE A 178 6.56 -5.62 -24.80
N SER A 179 6.56 -4.29 -24.65
CA SER A 179 6.83 -3.36 -25.75
C SER A 179 8.08 -2.50 -25.56
N GLY A 180 8.85 -2.74 -24.49
CA GLY A 180 9.94 -1.87 -24.08
C GLY A 180 9.46 -0.59 -23.42
N THR A 181 10.41 0.29 -23.07
CA THR A 181 10.14 1.57 -22.41
C THR A 181 9.42 2.56 -23.32
N PHE A 182 8.81 3.58 -22.72
CA PHE A 182 8.24 4.69 -23.49
C PHE A 182 9.36 5.45 -24.23
N ARG A 183 9.10 5.81 -25.50
CA ARG A 183 10.06 6.51 -26.37
C ARG A 183 9.95 8.04 -26.32
N SER A 184 8.93 8.56 -25.64
CA SER A 184 8.70 10.00 -25.47
C SER A 184 7.87 10.27 -24.21
N GLU A 185 8.00 11.46 -23.62
CA GLU A 185 7.18 11.90 -22.51
C GLU A 185 5.69 11.99 -22.90
N ALA A 186 5.38 12.45 -24.12
CA ALA A 186 4.02 12.48 -24.65
C ALA A 186 3.37 11.08 -24.69
N GLY A 187 4.16 10.04 -25.00
CA GLY A 187 3.69 8.66 -24.96
C GLY A 187 3.38 8.17 -23.54
N VAL A 188 4.15 8.61 -22.54
CA VAL A 188 3.86 8.34 -21.12
C VAL A 188 2.57 9.04 -20.71
N GLU A 189 2.42 10.31 -21.06
CA GLU A 189 1.25 11.11 -20.69
C GLU A 189 -0.04 10.55 -21.30
N ALA A 190 -0.04 10.25 -22.61
CA ALA A 190 -1.18 9.64 -23.28
C ALA A 190 -1.55 8.29 -22.65
N PHE A 191 -0.57 7.47 -22.32
CA PHE A 191 -0.78 6.19 -21.64
C PHE A 191 -1.41 6.39 -20.25
N CYS A 192 -0.83 7.27 -19.43
CA CYS A 192 -1.34 7.60 -18.11
C CYS A 192 -2.76 8.16 -18.15
N LEU A 193 -3.07 9.02 -19.12
CA LEU A 193 -4.41 9.59 -19.32
C LEU A 193 -5.43 8.49 -19.64
N MET A 194 -5.17 7.66 -20.66
CA MET A 194 -6.05 6.56 -21.03
C MET A 194 -6.29 5.60 -19.86
N ARG A 195 -5.23 5.27 -19.11
CA ARG A 195 -5.35 4.39 -17.93
C ARG A 195 -6.15 5.04 -16.80
N SER A 196 -6.00 6.35 -16.59
CA SER A 196 -6.76 7.09 -15.59
C SER A 196 -8.26 7.09 -15.93
N VAL A 197 -8.62 7.35 -17.19
CA VAL A 197 -10.01 7.27 -17.68
C VAL A 197 -10.59 5.88 -17.48
N LEU A 198 -9.89 4.82 -17.92
CA LEU A 198 -10.36 3.44 -17.76
C LEU A 198 -10.54 3.05 -16.28
N SER A 199 -9.62 3.47 -15.40
CA SER A 199 -9.73 3.25 -13.95
C SER A 199 -10.97 3.95 -13.38
N THR A 200 -11.25 5.18 -13.80
CA THR A 200 -12.45 5.93 -13.38
C THR A 200 -13.74 5.24 -13.81
N ILE A 201 -13.86 4.82 -15.07
CA ILE A 201 -15.05 4.12 -15.57
C ILE A 201 -15.31 2.83 -14.77
N GLN A 202 -14.25 2.06 -14.50
CA GLN A 202 -14.34 0.84 -13.68
C GLN A 202 -14.75 1.12 -12.23
N LYS A 203 -14.21 2.18 -11.61
CA LYS A 203 -14.55 2.59 -10.23
C LYS A 203 -16.02 3.00 -10.11
N GLN A 204 -16.57 3.64 -11.14
CA GLN A 204 -17.97 3.99 -11.24
C GLN A 204 -18.88 2.81 -11.63
N LYS A 205 -18.32 1.61 -11.83
CA LYS A 205 -19.05 0.40 -12.24
C LYS A 205 -19.82 0.56 -13.56
N LYS A 206 -19.32 1.43 -14.46
CA LYS A 206 -19.93 1.66 -15.78
C LYS A 206 -19.41 0.68 -16.85
N PRO A 207 -20.19 0.39 -17.91
CA PRO A 207 -19.74 -0.45 -19.01
C PRO A 207 -18.58 0.20 -19.77
N VAL A 208 -17.38 -0.38 -19.66
CA VAL A 208 -16.14 0.24 -20.16
C VAL A 208 -16.18 0.53 -21.66
N ALA A 209 -16.66 -0.40 -22.47
CA ALA A 209 -16.69 -0.24 -23.93
C ALA A 209 -17.62 0.90 -24.35
N GLU A 210 -18.85 0.92 -23.83
CA GLU A 210 -19.88 1.91 -24.16
C GLU A 210 -19.45 3.31 -23.70
N THR A 211 -18.99 3.46 -22.45
CA THR A 211 -18.51 4.75 -21.95
C THR A 211 -17.31 5.27 -22.73
N MET A 212 -16.42 4.39 -23.20
CA MET A 212 -15.31 4.81 -24.06
C MET A 212 -15.77 5.28 -25.44
N VAL A 213 -16.79 4.66 -26.03
CA VAL A 213 -17.38 5.11 -27.31
C VAL A 213 -17.98 6.51 -27.15
N GLU A 214 -18.78 6.73 -26.10
CA GLU A 214 -19.37 8.04 -25.78
C GLU A 214 -18.29 9.13 -25.61
N LEU A 215 -17.22 8.82 -24.87
CA LEU A 215 -16.10 9.75 -24.67
C LEU A 215 -15.39 10.10 -25.99
N LEU A 216 -15.19 9.12 -26.88
CA LEU A 216 -14.56 9.35 -28.19
C LEU A 216 -15.48 10.12 -29.15
N GLN A 217 -16.80 10.06 -28.95
CA GLN A 217 -17.79 10.87 -29.66
C GLN A 217 -17.93 12.29 -29.10
N GLY A 218 -17.19 12.62 -28.04
CA GLY A 218 -17.18 13.94 -27.42
C GLY A 218 -18.18 14.10 -26.27
N ASN A 219 -18.93 13.06 -25.92
CA ASN A 219 -19.86 13.08 -24.80
C ASN A 219 -19.11 12.86 -23.48
N THR A 220 -18.56 13.95 -22.93
CA THR A 220 -17.80 13.90 -21.67
C THR A 220 -18.68 13.66 -20.44
N GLU A 221 -19.99 13.90 -20.52
CA GLU A 221 -20.93 13.63 -19.42
C GLU A 221 -21.03 12.14 -19.10
N ALA A 222 -20.79 11.27 -20.07
CA ALA A 222 -20.78 9.81 -19.85
C ALA A 222 -19.80 9.37 -18.74
N LEU A 223 -18.76 10.16 -18.44
CA LEU A 223 -17.84 9.90 -17.33
C LEU A 223 -18.30 10.47 -15.98
N PHE A 224 -19.23 11.41 -15.96
CA PHE A 224 -19.63 12.14 -14.74
C PHE A 224 -21.10 11.92 -14.32
N ALA A 225 -21.97 11.49 -15.23
CA ALA A 225 -23.37 11.15 -14.98
C ALA A 225 -23.54 9.82 -14.23
#